data_AF-A0A1W1VYQ5-F1
#
_entry.id   AF-A0A1W1VYQ5-F1
#
_cell.length_a   1.000
_cell.length_b   1.000
_cell.length_c   1.000
_cell.angle_alpha   90.00
_cell.angle_beta   90.00
_cell.angle_gamma   90.00
#
_symmetry.space_group_name_H-M   'P 1'
#
loop_
_entity.id
_entity.type
_entity.pdbx_description
1 polymer ?
#
loop_
_entity_poly.entity_id
_entity_poly.type
_entity_poly.pdbx_seq_one_letter_code
_entity_poly.pdbx_strand_id
1 'polypeptide(L)'
;MRLAILGGIFFILTFCSMQYNIDNIKVDLQTVGFSESPALVDQVESELHRVMRFRQDIVAADVYLREEGTNPENNKTVRWRLGIPGKDLFAESAGASWPASLRDASEKLRRQFVD
;
A
#
# COMPACT_ATOMS: atom_id res chain seq x y z
N MET A 1 7.56 -19.63 -9.18
CA MET A 1 7.64 -18.64 -8.09
C MET A 1 6.48 -18.92 -7.16
N ARG A 2 6.74 -19.13 -5.86
CA ARG A 2 5.89 -19.90 -4.94
C ARG A 2 4.52 -19.24 -4.69
N LEU A 3 3.47 -19.97 -5.06
CA LEU A 3 2.08 -19.78 -4.65
C LEU A 3 1.91 -20.41 -3.26
N ALA A 4 1.66 -19.60 -2.23
CA ALA A 4 1.32 -20.08 -0.90
C ALA A 4 -0.22 -20.15 -0.79
N ILE A 5 -0.77 -21.35 -1.06
CA ILE A 5 -2.15 -21.69 -0.70
C ILE A 5 -2.12 -22.12 0.76
N LEU A 6 -2.63 -21.29 1.66
CA LEU A 6 -2.88 -21.67 3.06
C LEU A 6 -4.40 -21.73 3.28
N GLY A 7 -4.87 -22.98 3.37
CA GLY A 7 -6.06 -23.49 4.05
C GLY A 7 -7.27 -22.59 4.31
N GLY A 8 -8.40 -22.98 3.71
CA GLY A 8 -9.72 -22.88 4.35
C GLY A 8 -10.60 -21.71 3.93
N ILE A 9 -11.48 -21.95 2.94
CA ILE A 9 -12.81 -21.35 2.76
C ILE A 9 -12.93 -19.87 3.15
N PHE A 10 -12.51 -18.95 2.27
CA PHE A 10 -13.30 -17.78 1.87
C PHE A 10 -12.65 -17.11 0.64
N PHE A 11 -12.82 -17.75 -0.51
CA PHE A 11 -12.46 -17.22 -1.82
C PHE A 11 -13.52 -16.18 -2.23
N ILE A 12 -13.55 -15.02 -1.57
CA ILE A 12 -14.19 -13.85 -2.19
C ILE A 12 -13.25 -13.47 -3.33
N LEU A 13 -13.78 -13.48 -4.55
CA LEU A 13 -13.11 -13.35 -5.85
C LEU A 13 -12.21 -12.11 -6.07
N THR A 14 -11.92 -11.33 -5.02
CA THR A 14 -11.27 -10.04 -5.17
C THR A 14 -10.47 -9.59 -3.94
N PHE A 15 -9.93 -10.51 -3.13
CA PHE A 15 -8.95 -10.20 -2.09
C PHE A 15 -7.60 -10.82 -2.46
N CYS A 16 -6.60 -10.00 -2.80
CA CYS A 16 -5.22 -10.45 -2.94
C CYS A 16 -4.34 -9.86 -1.84
N SER A 17 -3.38 -10.65 -1.37
CA SER A 17 -2.36 -10.20 -0.43
C SER A 17 -1.02 -10.76 -0.86
N MET A 18 -0.02 -9.89 -0.95
CA MET A 18 1.33 -10.21 -1.36
C MET A 18 2.33 -9.61 -0.38
N GLN A 19 3.19 -10.45 0.18
CA GLN A 19 4.25 -10.05 1.08
C GLN A 19 5.61 -10.22 0.41
N TYR A 20 6.46 -9.20 0.48
CA TYR A 20 7.82 -9.23 -0.05
C TYR A 20 8.76 -8.38 0.81
N ASN A 21 10.07 -8.52 0.60
CA ASN A 21 11.07 -7.75 1.32
C ASN A 21 11.87 -6.87 0.35
N ILE A 22 12.04 -5.60 0.71
CA ILE A 22 12.96 -4.66 0.06
C ILE A 22 13.98 -4.23 1.10
N ASP A 23 15.27 -4.45 0.87
CA ASP A 23 16.36 -3.91 1.69
C ASP A 23 16.16 -4.04 3.22
N ASN A 24 15.66 -5.21 3.67
CA ASN A 24 15.35 -5.54 5.07
C ASN A 24 14.04 -4.95 5.65
N ILE A 25 13.21 -4.32 4.81
CA ILE A 25 11.85 -3.86 5.14
C ILE A 25 10.83 -4.89 4.70
N LYS A 26 9.89 -5.23 5.58
CA LYS A 26 8.75 -6.09 5.25
C LYS A 26 7.65 -5.27 4.60
N VAL A 27 7.28 -5.60 3.37
CA VAL A 27 6.18 -4.95 2.65
C VAL A 27 5.00 -5.91 2.59
N ASP A 28 3.83 -5.48 3.04
CA ASP A 28 2.54 -6.16 2.83
C ASP A 28 1.70 -5.34 1.87
N LEU A 29 1.33 -5.91 0.74
CA LEU A 29 0.43 -5.30 -0.23
C LEU A 29 -0.89 -6.08 -0.22
N GLN A 30 -1.98 -5.43 0.16
CA GLN A 30 -3.31 -6.01 0.19
C GLN A 30 -4.22 -5.24 -0.78
N THR A 31 -4.91 -5.95 -1.65
CA THR A 31 -5.86 -5.40 -2.62
C THR A 31 -7.24 -6.02 -2.41
N VAL A 32 -8.27 -5.18 -2.42
CA VAL A 32 -9.66 -5.60 -2.21
C VAL A 32 -10.57 -4.97 -3.26
N GLY A 33 -11.39 -5.77 -3.92
CA GLY A 33 -12.38 -5.29 -4.89
C GLY A 33 -11.86 -5.10 -6.31
N PHE A 34 -10.56 -5.32 -6.56
CA PHE A 34 -9.99 -5.36 -7.91
C PHE A 34 -8.80 -6.35 -8.00
N SER A 35 -8.37 -6.68 -9.23
CA SER A 35 -7.14 -7.44 -9.48
C SER A 35 -5.97 -6.48 -9.73
N GLU A 36 -4.88 -6.60 -8.98
CA GLU A 36 -3.70 -5.77 -9.17
C GLU A 36 -3.03 -5.95 -10.55
N SER A 37 -2.49 -4.85 -11.07
CA SER A 37 -1.68 -4.82 -12.29
C SER A 37 -0.20 -4.70 -11.93
N PRO A 38 0.74 -5.26 -12.70
CA PRO A 38 2.17 -5.09 -12.48
C PRO A 38 2.59 -3.62 -12.36
N ALA A 39 2.00 -2.74 -13.18
CA ALA A 39 2.28 -1.30 -13.16
C ALA A 39 1.89 -0.63 -11.83
N LEU A 40 0.88 -1.16 -11.13
CA LEU A 40 0.47 -0.65 -9.83
C LEU A 40 1.48 -1.03 -8.74
N VAL A 41 1.99 -2.27 -8.80
CA VAL A 41 3.03 -2.75 -7.88
C VAL A 41 4.30 -1.91 -8.06
N ASP A 42 4.75 -1.72 -9.31
CA ASP A 42 5.90 -0.88 -9.64
C ASP A 42 5.73 0.55 -9.10
N GLN A 43 4.51 1.09 -9.16
CA GLN A 43 4.22 2.41 -8.63
C GLN A 43 4.31 2.45 -7.10
N VAL A 44 3.76 1.45 -6.41
CA VAL A 44 3.86 1.34 -4.94
C VAL A 44 5.32 1.25 -4.51
N GLU A 45 6.12 0.42 -5.19
CA GLU A 45 7.56 0.30 -4.93
C GLU A 45 8.29 1.63 -5.15
N SER A 46 7.98 2.34 -6.25
CA SER A 46 8.58 3.64 -6.56
C SER A 46 8.29 4.70 -5.49
N GLU A 47 7.05 4.79 -5.04
CA GLU A 47 6.67 5.72 -3.97
C GLU A 47 7.27 5.29 -2.62
N LEU A 48 7.36 3.99 -2.34
CA LEU A 48 7.99 3.48 -1.11
C LEU A 48 9.48 3.86 -1.08
N HIS A 49 10.20 3.63 -2.19
CA HIS A 49 11.59 4.05 -2.34
C HIS A 49 11.77 5.55 -2.15
N ARG A 50 10.80 6.35 -2.60
CA ARG A 50 10.82 7.80 -2.39
C ARG A 50 10.71 8.16 -0.92
N VAL A 51 9.84 7.49 -0.16
CA VAL A 51 9.69 7.69 1.28
C VAL A 51 10.92 7.21 2.05
N MET A 52 11.48 6.06 1.69
CA MET A 52 12.71 5.51 2.28
C MET A 52 13.92 6.47 2.16
N ARG A 53 13.98 7.30 1.12
CA ARG A 53 15.05 8.31 0.99
C ARG A 53 15.01 9.39 2.08
N PHE A 54 13.84 9.68 2.64
CA PHE A 54 13.70 10.66 3.71
C PHE A 54 13.96 10.05 5.09
N ARG A 55 13.72 8.75 5.23
CA ARG A 55 13.82 8.07 6.52
C ARG A 55 14.21 6.59 6.36
N GLN A 56 15.34 6.22 6.97
CA GLN A 56 15.97 4.88 6.82
C GLN A 56 15.63 3.89 7.94
N ASP A 57 14.89 4.30 8.97
CA ASP A 57 14.54 3.46 10.13
C ASP A 57 13.20 2.72 9.96
N ILE A 58 12.64 2.70 8.74
CA ILE A 58 11.40 1.99 8.44
C ILE A 58 11.65 0.47 8.53
N VAL A 59 10.82 -0.24 9.29
CA VAL A 59 10.93 -1.69 9.51
C VAL A 59 9.86 -2.47 8.73
N ALA A 60 8.68 -1.87 8.58
CA ALA A 60 7.56 -2.47 7.86
C ALA A 60 6.76 -1.42 7.08
N ALA A 61 6.15 -1.83 5.98
CA ALA A 61 5.26 -1.02 5.17
C ALA A 61 4.03 -1.84 4.77
N ASP A 62 2.87 -1.48 5.30
CA ASP A 62 1.60 -2.11 4.95
C ASP A 62 0.81 -1.18 4.03
N VAL A 63 0.54 -1.65 2.81
CA VAL A 63 -0.22 -0.95 1.78
C VAL A 63 -1.53 -1.67 1.57
N TYR A 64 -2.63 -0.96 1.79
CA TYR A 64 -3.97 -1.50 1.60
C TYR A 64 -4.71 -0.68 0.54
N LEU A 65 -5.02 -1.32 -0.57
CA LEU A 65 -5.78 -0.75 -1.67
C LEU A 65 -7.17 -1.37 -1.69
N ARG A 66 -8.19 -0.53 -1.77
CA ARG A 66 -9.58 -0.96 -1.87
C ARG A 66 -10.27 -0.21 -2.99
N GLU A 67 -10.92 -0.95 -3.87
CA GLU A 67 -11.87 -0.41 -4.84
C GLU A 67 -13.28 -0.81 -4.42
N GLU A 68 -14.04 0.16 -3.93
CA GLU A 68 -15.42 -0.05 -3.47
C GLU A 68 -16.28 1.16 -3.79
N GLY A 69 -17.52 0.90 -4.23
CA GLY A 69 -18.53 1.93 -4.48
C GLY A 69 -18.74 2.26 -5.96
N THR A 70 -19.88 2.92 -6.22
CA THR A 70 -20.33 3.32 -7.56
C THR A 70 -19.87 4.72 -7.97
N ASN A 71 -19.27 5.50 -7.07
CA ASN A 71 -18.80 6.85 -7.38
C ASN A 71 -17.38 6.80 -7.98
N PRO A 72 -17.20 7.07 -9.28
CA PRO A 72 -15.89 7.00 -9.93
C PRO A 72 -14.89 8.03 -9.39
N GLU A 73 -15.33 9.07 -8.66
CA GLU A 73 -14.44 10.09 -8.13
C GLU A 73 -13.68 9.65 -6.88
N ASN A 74 -14.23 8.74 -6.07
CA ASN A 74 -13.68 8.34 -4.77
C ASN A 74 -13.74 6.82 -4.52
N ASN A 75 -13.98 6.01 -5.54
CA ASN A 75 -14.10 4.56 -5.40
C ASN A 75 -12.77 3.88 -5.02
N LYS A 76 -11.62 4.51 -5.26
CA LYS A 76 -10.30 3.93 -4.98
C LYS A 76 -9.71 4.54 -3.73
N THR A 77 -9.63 3.73 -2.68
CA THR A 77 -9.03 4.08 -1.40
C THR A 77 -7.66 3.44 -1.27
N VAL A 78 -6.68 4.25 -0.90
CA VAL A 78 -5.30 3.87 -0.61
C VAL A 78 -5.03 4.17 0.85
N ARG A 79 -4.63 3.15 1.60
CA ARG A 79 -4.16 3.27 2.98
C ARG A 79 -2.74 2.78 3.04
N TRP A 80 -1.91 3.53 3.74
CA TRP A 80 -0.51 3.23 3.89
C TRP A 80 -0.09 3.38 5.34
N ARG A 81 0.47 2.31 5.90
CA ARG A 81 1.05 2.29 7.24
C ARG A 81 2.53 2.01 7.14
N LEU A 82 3.34 2.81 7.82
CA LEU A 82 4.77 2.58 7.95
C LEU A 82 5.07 2.30 9.42
N GLY A 83 5.62 1.12 9.68
CA GLY A 83 6.11 0.72 10.99
C GLY A 83 7.52 1.25 11.20
N ILE A 84 7.67 2.18 12.15
CA ILE A 84 8.95 2.77 12.53
C ILE A 84 9.16 2.52 14.03
N PRO A 85 10.37 2.17 14.48
CA PRO A 85 10.66 1.98 15.89
C PRO A 85 10.27 3.23 16.69
N GLY A 86 9.27 3.09 17.56
CA GLY A 86 8.80 4.15 18.45
C GLY A 86 7.51 4.85 18.02
N LYS A 87 7.17 4.90 16.72
CA LYS A 87 5.90 5.49 16.26
C LYS A 87 5.52 4.94 14.88
N ASP A 88 4.27 4.48 14.75
CA ASP A 88 3.73 4.13 13.46
C ASP A 88 3.20 5.37 12.74
N LEU A 89 3.47 5.46 11.44
CA LEU A 89 2.88 6.48 10.58
C LEU A 89 1.76 5.88 9.75
N PHE A 90 0.74 6.68 9.52
CA PHE A 90 -0.44 6.26 8.78
C PHE A 90 -0.93 7.39 7.88
N ALA A 91 -1.21 7.06 6.63
CA ALA A 91 -1.86 7.95 5.68
C ALA A 91 -2.98 7.23 4.95
N GLU A 92 -4.05 7.95 4.70
CA GLU A 92 -5.17 7.51 3.87
C GLU A 92 -5.42 8.55 2.77
N SER A 93 -5.70 8.07 1.56
CA SER A 93 -6.15 8.89 0.45
C SER A 93 -7.23 8.15 -0.34
N ALA A 94 -8.19 8.89 -0.89
CA ALA A 94 -9.20 8.37 -1.78
C ALA A 94 -9.26 9.23 -3.05
N GLY A 95 -9.58 8.62 -4.18
CA GLY A 95 -9.67 9.35 -5.45
C GLY A 95 -10.08 8.49 -6.62
N ALA A 96 -10.07 9.08 -7.81
CA ALA A 96 -10.49 8.43 -9.05
C ALA A 96 -9.39 7.55 -9.68
N SER A 97 -8.13 7.79 -9.33
CA SER A 97 -6.95 7.20 -9.97
C SER A 97 -5.96 6.71 -8.94
N TRP A 98 -5.52 5.45 -9.08
CA TRP A 98 -4.51 4.84 -8.21
C TRP A 98 -3.23 5.69 -8.12
N PRO A 99 -2.66 6.17 -9.25
CA PRO A 99 -1.48 7.01 -9.18
C PRO A 99 -1.62 8.28 -8.37
N ALA A 100 -2.77 8.96 -8.46
CA ALA A 100 -3.02 10.20 -7.74
C ALA A 100 -3.16 9.91 -6.24
N SER A 101 -3.98 8.93 -5.88
CA SER A 101 -4.20 8.55 -4.49
C SER A 101 -2.92 8.04 -3.80
N LEU A 102 -2.08 7.28 -4.50
CA LEU A 102 -0.78 6.82 -3.98
C LEU A 102 0.18 7.98 -3.74
N ARG A 103 0.28 8.93 -4.68
CA ARG A 103 1.12 10.11 -4.55
C ARG A 103 0.65 11.02 -3.41
N ASP A 104 -0.66 11.19 -3.25
CA ASP A 104 -1.21 11.98 -2.16
C ASP A 104 -0.96 11.31 -0.80
N ALA A 105 -1.09 9.99 -0.72
CA ALA A 105 -0.73 9.24 0.49
C ALA A 105 0.77 9.35 0.79
N SER A 106 1.64 9.26 -0.21
CA SER A 106 3.10 9.41 -0.05
C SER A 106 3.46 10.82 0.43
N GLU A 107 2.80 11.85 -0.08
CA GLU A 107 2.98 13.23 0.37
C GLU A 107 2.51 13.43 1.82
N LYS A 108 1.37 12.87 2.20
CA LYS A 108 0.88 12.92 3.59
C LYS A 108 1.85 12.26 4.56
N LEU A 109 2.38 11.07 4.23
CA LEU A 109 3.43 10.42 5.02
C LEU A 109 4.68 11.31 5.11
N ARG A 110 5.08 11.94 4.01
CA ARG A 110 6.23 12.84 3.99
C ARG A 110 6.08 14.03 4.92
N ARG A 111 4.89 14.63 4.97
CA ARG A 111 4.59 15.75 5.88
C ARG A 111 4.70 15.32 7.35
N GLN A 112 4.23 14.12 7.68
CA GLN A 112 4.32 13.57 9.04
C GLN A 112 5.75 13.29 9.53
N PHE A 113 6.76 13.26 8.64
CA PHE A 113 8.16 13.14 9.06
C PHE A 113 8.78 14.44 9.57
N VAL A 114 8.20 15.59 9.24
CA VAL A 114 8.75 16.92 9.53
C VAL A 114 8.14 17.53 10.80
N ASP A 115 7.03 16.95 11.30
CA ASP A 115 6.39 17.29 12.57
C ASP A 115 7.01 16.52 13.75
#